data_AF-A0A257ZNF9-F1
#
_entry.id   AF-A0A257ZNF9-F1
#
_cell.length_a   1.000
_cell.length_b   1.000
_cell.length_c   1.000
_cell.angle_alpha   90.00
_cell.angle_beta   90.00
_cell.angle_gamma   90.00
#
_symmetry.space_group_name_H-M   'P 1'
#
loop_
_entity.id
_entity.type
_entity.pdbx_description
1 polymer ?
#
loop_
_entity_poly.entity_id
_entity_poly.type
_entity_poly.pdbx_seq_one_letter_code
_entity_poly.pdbx_strand_id
1 'polypeptide(L)'
;MSAARIIEALDRMLVTEGEALTLRRRIGTGSTFAEVQCRGKVTGFDSSILIGGVAQTASSVIISPTAINAAVTAGTWPGAAGGPVWPRVGDFVRQVGGSDRRIEATAPQRVGDVVVRVPCKVLG
;
A
#
# COMPACT_ATOMS: atom_id res chain seq x y z
N MET A 1 -8.66 -19.00 -13.12
CA MET A 1 -7.80 -17.80 -13.25
C MET A 1 -6.64 -17.95 -12.27
N SER A 2 -5.38 -17.89 -12.70
CA SER A 2 -4.23 -18.07 -11.79
C SER A 2 -3.91 -16.80 -11.02
N ALA A 3 -3.30 -16.91 -9.83
CA ALA A 3 -2.92 -15.76 -9.02
C ALA A 3 -1.96 -14.81 -9.77
N ALA A 4 -1.00 -15.36 -10.54
CA ALA A 4 -0.11 -14.57 -11.38
C ALA A 4 -0.86 -13.71 -12.42
N ARG A 5 -1.88 -14.28 -13.08
CA ARG A 5 -2.71 -13.54 -14.04
C ARG A 5 -3.50 -12.40 -13.38
N ILE A 6 -3.90 -12.56 -12.12
CA ILE A 6 -4.59 -11.51 -11.35
C ILE A 6 -3.62 -10.37 -11.02
N ILE A 7 -2.41 -10.70 -10.58
CA ILE A 7 -1.35 -9.72 -10.30
C ILE A 7 -1.00 -8.95 -11.59
N GLU A 8 -0.77 -9.64 -12.71
CA GLU A 8 -0.49 -9.01 -14.00
C GLU A 8 -1.65 -8.11 -14.48
N ALA A 9 -2.90 -8.50 -14.24
CA ALA A 9 -4.05 -7.67 -14.57
C ALA A 9 -4.09 -6.40 -13.71
N LEU A 10 -3.83 -6.53 -12.40
CA LEU A 10 -3.74 -5.39 -11.49
C LEU A 10 -2.58 -4.46 -11.85
N ASP A 11 -1.41 -5.01 -12.16
CA ASP A 11 -0.24 -4.24 -12.57
C ASP A 11 -0.53 -3.43 -13.84
N ARG A 12 -1.14 -4.05 -14.85
CA ARG A 12 -1.56 -3.34 -16.06
C ARG A 12 -2.57 -2.22 -15.78
N MET A 13 -3.55 -2.47 -14.91
CA MET A 13 -4.51 -1.43 -14.50
C MET A 13 -3.80 -0.27 -13.79
N LEU A 14 -2.85 -0.56 -12.89
CA LEU A 14 -2.12 0.46 -12.13
C LEU A 14 -1.08 1.22 -12.96
N VAL A 15 -0.64 0.67 -14.10
CA VAL A 15 0.17 1.42 -15.07
C VAL A 15 -0.65 2.55 -15.69
N THR A 16 -1.93 2.29 -15.99
CA THR A 16 -2.82 3.25 -16.68
C THR A 16 -3.52 4.20 -15.70
N GLU A 17 -4.03 3.68 -14.59
CA GLU A 17 -4.89 4.42 -13.64
C GLU A 17 -4.27 4.64 -12.26
N GLY A 18 -3.09 4.04 -12.02
CA GLY A 18 -2.39 4.14 -10.75
C GLY A 18 -1.42 5.32 -10.71
N GLU A 19 -1.06 5.68 -9.49
CA GLU A 19 -0.08 6.71 -9.18
C GLU A 19 1.18 6.08 -8.61
N ALA A 20 2.31 6.78 -8.72
CA ALA A 20 3.53 6.40 -8.03
C ALA A 20 3.42 6.72 -6.54
N LEU A 21 3.73 5.72 -5.70
CA LEU A 21 3.65 5.80 -4.25
C LEU A 21 4.97 5.32 -3.65
N THR A 22 5.37 5.93 -2.54
CA THR A 22 6.41 5.40 -1.67
C THR A 22 5.77 4.82 -0.42
N LEU A 23 5.89 3.50 -0.26
CA LEU A 23 5.55 2.83 0.98
C LEU A 23 6.74 2.91 1.94
N ARG A 24 6.50 3.31 3.19
CA ARG A 24 7.56 3.53 4.19
C ARG A 24 7.23 2.80 5.48
N ARG A 25 8.22 2.10 6.03
CA ARG A 25 8.11 1.41 7.31
C ARG A 25 9.28 1.79 8.20
N ARG A 26 8.97 2.22 9.42
CA ARG A 26 9.99 2.49 10.44
C ARG A 26 10.66 1.18 10.86
N ILE A 27 11.99 1.14 10.87
CA ILE A 27 12.80 0.01 11.33
C ILE A 27 13.50 0.39 12.64
N GLY A 28 13.36 -0.45 13.66
CA GLY A 28 13.94 -0.23 14.98
C GLY A 28 13.27 0.90 15.76
N THR A 29 13.98 1.42 16.77
CA THR A 29 13.50 2.51 17.64
C THR A 29 13.92 3.90 17.13
N GLY A 30 14.84 3.98 16.17
CA GLY A 30 15.34 5.24 15.59
C GLY A 30 14.45 5.80 14.48
N SER A 31 14.95 6.80 13.75
CA SER A 31 14.26 7.47 12.63
C SER A 31 14.54 6.84 11.26
N THR A 32 14.96 5.57 11.24
CA THR A 32 15.29 4.85 10.00
C THR A 32 14.02 4.26 9.39
N PHE A 33 13.84 4.45 8.09
CA PHE A 33 12.72 3.90 7.34
C PHE A 33 13.25 3.00 6.22
N ALA A 34 12.65 1.82 6.06
CA ALA A 34 12.68 1.12 4.77
C ALA A 34 11.63 1.72 3.87
N GLU A 35 11.97 1.83 2.59
CA GLU A 35 11.13 2.46 1.59
C GLU A 35 11.03 1.56 0.35
N VAL A 36 9.82 1.46 -0.20
CA VAL A 36 9.55 0.74 -1.45
C VAL A 36 8.77 1.65 -2.36
N GLN A 37 9.33 1.91 -3.54
CA GLN A 37 8.60 2.56 -4.62
C GLN A 37 7.66 1.56 -5.25
N CYS A 38 6.37 1.87 -5.27
CA CYS A 38 5.34 1.03 -5.85
C CYS A 38 4.33 1.87 -6.62
N ARG A 39 3.44 1.19 -7.34
CA ARG A 39 2.25 1.81 -7.93
C ARG A 39 1.02 1.42 -7.13
N GLY A 40 0.12 2.36 -6.96
CA GLY A 40 -1.17 2.10 -6.36
C GLY A 40 -2.21 3.12 -6.78
N LYS A 41 -3.49 2.75 -6.65
CA LYS A 41 -4.60 3.66 -6.91
C LYS A 41 -5.10 4.22 -5.60
N VAL A 42 -5.06 5.54 -5.46
CA VAL A 42 -5.63 6.24 -4.31
C VAL A 42 -7.06 6.65 -4.69
N THR A 43 -8.01 6.34 -3.81
CA THR A 43 -9.41 6.74 -3.97
C THR A 43 -9.78 7.51 -2.71
N GLY A 44 -10.02 8.82 -2.88
CA GLY A 44 -10.59 9.64 -1.81
C GLY A 44 -11.99 9.12 -1.47
N PHE A 45 -12.36 9.17 -0.19
CA PHE A 45 -13.78 9.07 0.15
C PHE A 45 -14.44 10.39 -0.24
N ASP A 46 -15.54 10.31 -0.98
CA ASP A 46 -16.21 11.47 -1.55
C ASP A 46 -16.63 12.46 -0.45
N SER A 47 -16.21 13.72 -0.60
CA SER A 47 -16.62 14.85 0.25
C SER A 47 -18.14 15.09 0.25
N SER A 48 -18.89 14.55 -0.72
CA SER A 48 -20.34 14.71 -0.82
C SER A 48 -21.14 13.94 0.26
N ILE A 49 -20.53 12.97 0.95
CA ILE A 49 -21.16 12.23 2.07
C ILE A 49 -20.80 12.88 3.41
N LEU A 50 -21.08 14.19 3.52
CA LEU A 50 -20.87 14.98 4.74
C LEU A 50 -22.21 15.18 5.47
N ILE A 51 -22.64 14.19 6.25
CA ILE A 51 -23.58 14.41 7.34
C ILE A 51 -22.74 14.77 8.58
N GLY A 52 -22.73 16.05 8.98
CA GLY A 52 -22.27 16.46 10.32
C GLY A 52 -20.89 17.15 10.45
N GLY A 53 -20.27 17.63 9.38
CA GLY A 53 -19.13 18.57 9.48
C GLY A 53 -17.78 17.98 9.90
N VAL A 54 -17.61 16.66 9.91
CA VAL A 54 -16.32 16.00 10.13
C VAL A 54 -15.68 15.69 8.78
N ALA A 55 -14.61 16.41 8.44
CA ALA A 55 -13.82 16.15 7.23
C ALA A 55 -13.33 14.70 7.24
N GLN A 56 -13.77 13.90 6.26
CA GLN A 56 -13.33 12.52 6.14
C GLN A 56 -11.98 12.49 5.43
N THR A 57 -10.89 12.78 6.16
CA THR A 57 -9.48 12.71 5.70
C THR A 57 -8.99 11.29 5.43
N ALA A 58 -9.91 10.34 5.32
CA ALA A 58 -9.59 8.97 4.97
C ALA A 58 -9.43 8.86 3.45
N SER A 59 -8.59 7.94 3.01
CA SER A 59 -8.57 7.50 1.61
C SER A 59 -8.33 5.99 1.59
N SER A 60 -8.78 5.35 0.53
CA SER A 60 -8.45 3.96 0.24
C SER A 60 -7.29 3.92 -0.75
N VAL A 61 -6.32 3.04 -0.52
CA VAL A 61 -5.20 2.82 -1.43
C VAL A 61 -5.16 1.35 -1.80
N ILE A 62 -5.07 1.06 -3.10
CA ILE A 62 -4.88 -0.30 -3.60
C ILE A 62 -3.46 -0.41 -4.15
N ILE A 63 -2.64 -1.25 -3.52
CA ILE A 63 -1.25 -1.47 -3.89
C ILE A 63 -1.10 -2.86 -4.51
N SER A 64 -0.31 -2.95 -5.59
CA SER A 64 0.11 -4.24 -6.15
C SER A 64 1.19 -4.91 -5.29
N PRO A 65 1.13 -6.24 -5.09
CA PRO A 65 2.15 -6.97 -4.35
C PRO A 65 3.51 -7.03 -5.09
N THR A 66 3.58 -6.74 -6.39
CA THR A 66 4.77 -6.94 -7.23
C THR A 66 6.02 -6.23 -6.70
N ALA A 67 5.93 -4.93 -6.43
CA ALA A 67 7.06 -4.15 -5.92
C ALA A 67 7.50 -4.55 -4.50
N ILE A 68 6.53 -4.96 -3.67
CA ILE A 68 6.78 -5.40 -2.29
C ILE A 68 7.52 -6.74 -2.29
N ASN A 69 7.07 -7.69 -3.10
CA ASN A 69 7.74 -8.98 -3.26
C ASN A 69 9.17 -8.81 -3.76
N ALA A 70 9.38 -7.97 -4.78
CA ALA A 70 10.72 -7.67 -5.29
C ALA A 70 11.63 -7.07 -4.20
N ALA A 71 11.10 -6.14 -3.39
CA ALA A 71 11.86 -5.53 -2.29
C ALA A 71 12.16 -6.51 -1.15
N VAL A 72 11.27 -7.46 -0.86
CA VAL A 72 11.54 -8.54 0.10
C VAL A 72 12.63 -9.46 -0.42
N THR A 73 12.57 -9.87 -1.69
CA THR A 73 13.61 -10.70 -2.31
C THR A 73 14.97 -9.98 -2.32
N ALA A 74 14.97 -8.66 -2.51
CA ALA A 74 16.18 -7.84 -2.46
C ALA A 74 16.67 -7.51 -1.03
N GLY A 75 15.91 -7.89 0.02
CA GLY A 75 16.23 -7.60 1.41
C GLY A 75 16.08 -6.12 1.81
N THR A 76 15.47 -5.29 0.97
CA THR A 76 15.27 -3.85 1.22
C THR A 76 13.97 -3.54 1.95
N TRP A 77 13.03 -4.50 1.98
CA TRP A 77 11.79 -4.40 2.75
C TRP A 77 11.76 -5.38 3.94
N PRO A 78 11.28 -4.95 5.13
CA PRO A 78 11.15 -5.84 6.28
C PRO A 78 10.15 -6.95 6.00
N GLY A 79 10.66 -8.17 5.85
CA GLY A 79 9.88 -9.35 5.48
C GLY A 79 10.76 -10.59 5.31
N ALA A 80 11.99 -10.42 4.82
CA ALA A 80 12.93 -11.51 4.60
C ALA A 80 13.42 -12.19 5.90
N ALA A 81 13.47 -11.46 7.02
CA ALA A 81 13.96 -11.96 8.31
C ALA A 81 12.84 -12.39 9.29
N GLY A 82 11.66 -12.79 8.79
CA GLY A 82 10.52 -13.21 9.62
C GLY A 82 9.58 -12.08 10.05
N GLY A 83 9.75 -10.87 9.51
CA GLY A 83 8.82 -9.74 9.69
C GLY A 83 7.60 -9.83 8.76
N PRO A 84 6.55 -9.02 9.00
CA PRO A 84 5.37 -9.00 8.15
C PRO A 84 5.71 -8.44 6.76
N VAL A 85 5.67 -9.27 5.72
CA VAL A 85 5.95 -8.86 4.32
C VAL A 85 5.03 -7.74 3.85
N TRP A 86 3.76 -7.81 4.22
CA TRP A 86 2.74 -6.87 3.75
C TRP A 86 2.72 -5.59 4.60
N PRO A 87 2.27 -4.44 4.04
CA PRO A 87 2.03 -3.22 4.80
C PRO A 87 1.16 -3.50 6.02
N ARG A 88 1.37 -2.76 7.10
CA ARG A 88 0.62 -2.91 8.36
C ARG A 88 0.22 -1.56 8.93
N VAL A 89 -0.63 -1.59 9.95
CA VAL A 89 -1.03 -0.40 10.69
C VAL A 89 0.21 0.30 11.27
N GLY A 90 0.31 1.62 11.06
CA GLY A 90 1.46 2.43 11.46
C GLY A 90 2.57 2.55 10.42
N ASP A 91 2.51 1.82 9.31
CA ASP A 91 3.32 2.15 8.12
C ASP A 91 2.77 3.41 7.45
N PHE A 92 3.53 4.00 6.54
CA PHE A 92 3.17 5.23 5.84
C PHE A 92 3.13 5.01 4.33
N VAL A 93 2.22 5.72 3.67
CA VAL A 93 2.14 5.82 2.21
C VAL A 93 2.30 7.28 1.84
N ARG A 94 3.19 7.55 0.88
CA ARG A 94 3.44 8.88 0.35
C ARG A 94 3.15 8.89 -1.15
N GLN A 95 2.27 9.77 -1.60
CA GLN A 95 2.12 10.09 -3.03
C GLN A 95 3.28 10.97 -3.48
N VAL A 96 3.66 10.90 -4.76
CA VAL A 96 4.67 11.82 -5.32
C VAL A 96 4.23 13.27 -5.11
N GLY A 97 5.06 14.06 -4.41
CA GLY A 97 4.76 15.45 -4.05
C GLY A 97 3.76 15.64 -2.90
N GLY A 98 3.27 14.57 -2.29
CA GLY A 98 2.33 14.60 -1.15
C GLY A 98 2.99 14.37 0.21
N SER A 99 2.21 14.60 1.27
CA SER A 99 2.59 14.30 2.66
C SER A 99 2.53 12.80 2.97
N ASP A 100 3.25 12.37 4.00
CA ASP A 100 3.13 11.02 4.55
C ASP A 100 1.74 10.81 5.15
N ARG A 101 1.01 9.81 4.65
CA ARG A 101 -0.28 9.38 5.18
C ARG A 101 -0.11 8.07 5.92
N ARG A 102 -0.67 7.99 7.13
CA ARG A 102 -0.53 6.80 7.97
C ARG A 102 -1.52 5.72 7.53
N ILE A 103 -1.07 4.47 7.45
CA ILE A 103 -1.96 3.31 7.26
C ILE A 103 -2.66 3.02 8.58
N GLU A 104 -3.98 3.09 8.55
CA GLU A 104 -4.88 2.80 9.68
C GLU A 104 -5.43 1.37 9.63
N ALA A 105 -5.60 0.82 8.44
CA ALA A 105 -6.03 -0.55 8.25
C ALA A 105 -5.44 -1.13 6.96
N THR A 106 -5.22 -2.44 6.95
CA THR A 106 -4.77 -3.20 5.79
C THR A 106 -5.53 -4.52 5.72
N ALA A 107 -5.83 -5.00 4.52
CA ALA A 107 -6.50 -6.29 4.34
C ALA A 107 -5.99 -7.02 3.09
N PRO A 108 -4.75 -7.56 3.09
CA PRO A 108 -4.19 -8.27 1.93
C PRO A 108 -5.12 -9.37 1.43
N GLN A 109 -5.47 -9.31 0.15
CA GLN A 109 -6.35 -10.29 -0.50
C GLN A 109 -5.52 -11.41 -1.13
N ARG A 110 -5.94 -12.64 -0.91
CA ARG A 110 -5.24 -13.86 -1.38
C ARG A 110 -6.10 -14.68 -2.33
N VAL A 111 -5.44 -15.37 -3.25
CA VAL A 111 -6.01 -16.45 -4.07
C VAL A 111 -5.13 -17.67 -3.86
N GLY A 112 -5.64 -18.64 -3.09
CA GLY A 112 -4.79 -19.68 -2.49
C GLY A 112 -3.78 -19.06 -1.52
N ASP A 113 -2.52 -19.44 -1.65
CA ASP A 113 -1.44 -18.94 -0.78
C ASP A 113 -0.78 -17.64 -1.29
N VAL A 114 -1.24 -17.11 -2.43
CA VAL A 114 -0.62 -15.94 -3.08
C VAL A 114 -1.45 -14.69 -2.82
N VAL A 115 -0.82 -13.64 -2.26
CA VAL A 115 -1.43 -12.31 -2.17
C VAL A 115 -1.44 -11.66 -3.55
N VAL A 116 -2.61 -11.21 -3.97
CA VAL A 116 -2.83 -10.61 -5.30
C VAL A 116 -3.11 -9.11 -5.24
N ARG A 117 -3.52 -8.58 -4.08
CA ARG A 117 -3.87 -7.17 -3.89
C ARG A 117 -3.70 -6.78 -2.43
N VAL A 118 -3.22 -5.57 -2.18
CA VAL A 118 -3.12 -5.01 -0.83
C VAL A 118 -3.95 -3.73 -0.72
N PRO A 119 -5.22 -3.82 -0.29
CA PRO A 119 -6.01 -2.66 0.07
C PRO A 119 -5.57 -2.13 1.44
N CYS A 120 -5.40 -0.82 1.52
CA CYS A 120 -5.09 -0.09 2.74
C CYS A 120 -6.05 1.07 2.91
N LYS A 121 -6.46 1.33 4.15
CA LYS A 121 -7.07 2.61 4.54
C LYS A 121 -5.95 3.50 5.06
N VAL A 122 -5.82 4.69 4.49
CA VAL A 122 -4.89 5.71 4.95
C VAL A 122 -5.63 6.90 5.52
N LEU A 123 -5.05 7.53 6.52
CA LEU A 123 -5.51 8.77 7.11
C LEU A 123 -4.45 9.85 6.87
N GLY A 124 -4.89 11.01 6.40
CA GLY A 124 -4.01 12.14 6.10
C GLY A 124 -4.79 13.38 5.75
#